data_AF-M1WJP9-F1
#
_entry.id   AF-M1WJP9-F1
#
_cell.length_a   1.000
_cell.length_b   1.000
_cell.length_c   1.000
_cell.angle_alpha   90.00
_cell.angle_beta   90.00
_cell.angle_gamma   90.00
#
_symmetry.space_group_name_H-M   'P 1'
#
loop_
_entity.id
_entity.type
_entity.pdbx_description
1 polymer ?
#
loop_
_entity_poly.entity_id
_entity_poly.type
_entity_poly.pdbx_seq_one_letter_code
_entity_poly.pdbx_strand_id
1 'polypeptide(L)' 'MNRTEPYLDEDGTLIIPFECTDHTHKYWKQEGKSISEILTNLGVDEETWAKYTHKKFPDATPETISED' A
#
# COMPACT_ATOMS: atom_id res chain seq x y z
N MET A 1 17.10 0.94 -10.25
CA MET A 1 15.66 0.69 -10.42
C MET A 1 14.94 1.88 -9.83
N ASN A 2 14.36 2.76 -10.66
CA ASN A 2 13.62 3.92 -10.18
C ASN A 2 12.25 3.41 -9.73
N ARG A 3 12.11 3.15 -8.42
CA ARG A 3 10.82 2.75 -7.85
C ARG A 3 9.97 4.01 -7.76
N THR A 4 8.98 4.13 -8.63
CA THR A 4 8.03 5.25 -8.67
C THR A 4 6.72 4.93 -7.94
N GLU A 5 6.64 3.78 -7.28
CA GLU A 5 5.47 3.27 -6.58
C GLU A 5 5.83 2.91 -5.13
N PRO A 6 4.88 2.97 -4.18
CA PRO A 6 5.07 2.46 -2.82
C PRO A 6 5.46 0.98 -2.82
N TYR A 7 6.27 0.57 -1.84
CA TYR A 7 6.63 -0.82 -1.64
C TYR A 7 6.88 -1.11 -0.15
N LEU A 8 6.87 -2.40 0.21
CA LEU A 8 7.36 -2.86 1.51
C LEU A 8 8.83 -3.28 1.40
N ASP A 9 9.63 -2.89 2.39
CA ASP A 9 10.95 -3.45 2.62
C ASP A 9 10.84 -4.88 3.22
N GLU A 10 11.96 -5.60 3.29
CA GLU A 10 12.09 -6.93 3.93
C GLU A 10 11.64 -6.94 5.39
N ASP A 11 11.76 -5.81 6.10
CA ASP A 11 11.26 -5.64 7.47
C ASP A 11 9.74 -5.32 7.55
N GLY A 12 9.02 -5.30 6.43
CA GLY A 12 7.60 -4.92 6.38
C GLY A 12 7.37 -3.42 6.59
N THR A 13 8.41 -2.60 6.36
CA THR A 13 8.31 -1.15 6.42
C THR A 13 7.78 -0.58 5.10
N LEU A 14 6.69 0.19 5.15
CA LEU A 14 6.16 0.93 4.01
C LEU A 14 7.10 2.06 3.60
N ILE A 15 7.67 1.92 2.41
CA ILE A 15 8.50 2.92 1.77
C ILE A 15 7.72 3.59 0.63
N ILE A 16 7.56 4.91 0.73
CA ILE A 16 6.97 5.74 -0.32
C ILE A 16 8.09 6.60 -0.90
N PRO A 17 8.63 6.26 -2.08
CA PRO A 17 9.73 7.01 -2.67
C PRO A 17 9.33 8.46 -2.98
N PHE A 18 10.22 9.40 -2.67
CA PHE A 18 9.97 10.83 -2.88
C PHE A 18 9.81 11.18 -4.38
N GLU A 19 10.42 10.38 -5.25
CA GLU A 19 10.32 10.47 -6.71
C GLU A 19 8.97 9.96 -7.27
N CYS A 20 8.00 9.56 -6.43
CA CYS A 20 6.61 9.44 -6.84
C CYS A 20 6.12 10.79 -7.40
N THR A 21 6.21 10.93 -8.72
CA THR A 21 5.59 12.00 -9.51
C THR A 21 4.08 11.95 -9.39
N ASP A 22 3.52 10.79 -9.09
CA ASP A 22 2.11 10.62 -8.77
C ASP A 22 1.83 11.01 -7.30
N HIS A 23 1.18 12.16 -7.12
CA HIS A 23 0.79 12.66 -5.81
C HIS A 23 -0.25 11.79 -5.10
N THR A 24 -0.90 10.85 -5.80
CA THR A 24 -1.91 9.96 -5.23
C THR A 24 -1.34 8.95 -4.23
N HIS A 25 -0.02 8.72 -4.19
CA HIS A 25 0.58 7.84 -3.18
C HIS A 25 1.00 8.55 -1.89
N LYS A 26 0.86 9.87 -1.83
CA LYS A 26 1.17 10.67 -0.64
C LYS A 26 -0.07 10.73 0.25
N TYR A 27 -0.31 9.69 1.06
CA TYR A 27 -1.50 9.59 1.94
C TYR A 27 -1.66 10.78 2.92
N TRP A 28 -0.61 11.59 3.11
CA TRP A 28 -0.60 12.83 3.89
C TRP A 28 -1.01 14.09 3.10
N LYS A 29 -1.34 13.95 1.80
CA LYS A 29 -1.87 15.01 0.95
C LYS A 29 -3.37 14.80 0.74
N GLN A 30 -4.12 15.89 0.55
CA GLN A 30 -5.57 15.85 0.37
C GLN A 30 -6.02 15.10 -0.90
N GLU A 31 -5.14 15.02 -1.90
CA GLU A 31 -5.33 14.27 -3.16
C GLU A 31 -4.73 12.86 -3.11
N GLY A 32 -4.17 12.45 -1.97
CA GLY A 32 -3.58 11.13 -1.75
C GLY A 32 -4.64 10.05 -1.53
N LYS A 33 -4.41 8.87 -2.10
CA LYS A 33 -5.11 7.63 -1.73
C LYS A 33 -4.94 7.39 -0.24
N SER A 34 -5.97 6.81 0.37
CA SER A 34 -5.91 6.47 1.78
C SER A 34 -4.83 5.41 2.03
N ILE A 35 -4.20 5.44 3.21
CA ILE A 35 -3.17 4.43 3.56
C ILE A 35 -3.71 3.00 3.43
N SER A 36 -5.00 2.81 3.73
CA SER A 36 -5.72 1.54 3.57
C SER A 36 -5.73 1.05 2.12
N GLU A 37 -6.00 1.93 1.15
CA GLU A 37 -5.96 1.56 -0.28
C GLU A 37 -4.53 1.24 -0.73
N ILE A 38 -3.52 1.95 -0.23
CA ILE A 38 -2.11 1.66 -0.53
C ILE A 38 -1.77 0.26 -0.01
N LEU A 39 -2.09 -0.03 1.25
CA LEU A 39 -1.84 -1.32 1.87
C LEU A 39 -2.61 -2.47 1.19
N THR A 40 -3.86 -2.24 0.75
CA THR A 40 -4.62 -3.23 -0.03
C THR A 40 -3.93 -3.52 -1.37
N ASN A 41 -3.50 -2.49 -2.10
CA ASN A 41 -2.80 -2.68 -3.38
C ASN A 41 -1.45 -3.38 -3.22
N LEU A 42 -0.78 -3.17 -2.08
CA LEU A 42 0.47 -3.85 -1.74
C LEU A 42 0.28 -5.29 -1.26
N GLY A 43 -0.97 -5.74 -1.04
CA GLY A 43 -1.26 -7.08 -0.58
C GLY A 43 -0.64 -7.39 0.79
N VAL A 44 -0.58 -6.39 1.68
CA VAL A 44 0.06 -6.57 2.99
C VAL A 44 -0.72 -7.53 3.87
N ASP A 45 -0.02 -8.20 4.78
CA ASP A 45 -0.61 -9.04 5.82
C ASP A 45 -1.31 -8.21 6.92
N GLU A 46 -2.12 -8.88 7.74
CA GLU A 46 -2.89 -8.24 8.82
C GLU A 46 -1.98 -7.58 9.88
N GLU A 47 -0.81 -8.15 10.15
CA GLU A 47 0.12 -7.59 11.12
C GLU A 47 0.69 -6.26 10.61
N THR A 48 1.14 -6.23 9.37
CA THR A 48 1.61 -5.01 8.70
C THR A 48 0.50 -3.98 8.59
N TRP A 49 -0.72 -4.39 8.24
CA TRP A 49 -1.88 -3.49 8.20
C TRP A 49 -2.15 -2.81 9.54
N ALA A 50 -2.15 -3.58 10.63
CA ALA A 50 -2.42 -3.09 11.98
C ALA A 50 -1.37 -2.06 12.46
N LYS A 51 -0.14 -2.09 11.93
CA LYS A 51 0.91 -1.10 12.22
C LYS A 51 0.59 0.28 11.63
N TYR A 52 -0.10 0.32 10.49
CA TYR A 52 -0.31 1.56 9.72
C TYR A 52 -1.75 2.10 9.80
N THR A 53 -2.73 1.29 10.17
CA THR A 53 -4.11 1.73 10.30
C THR A 53 -4.90 0.95 11.34
N HIS A 54 -5.84 1.63 12.01
CA HIS A 54 -6.79 1.00 12.93
C HIS A 54 -8.06 0.50 12.24
N LYS A 55 -8.15 0.61 10.90
CA LYS A 55 -9.30 0.06 10.17
C LYS A 55 -9.27 -1.47 10.24
N LYS A 56 -10.46 -2.08 10.18
CA LYS A 56 -10.57 -3.54 10.01
C LYS A 56 -9.77 -3.96 8.78
N PHE A 57 -8.93 -4.98 8.92
CA PHE A 57 -8.26 -5.60 7.80
C PHE A 57 -9.32 -6.03 6.78
N PRO A 58 -9.19 -5.66 5.49
CA PRO A 58 -10.12 -6.13 4.48
C PRO A 58 -10.05 -7.66 4.48
N ASP A 59 -11.20 -8.33 4.57
CA ASP A 59 -11.28 -9.78 4.36
C ASP A 59 -10.74 -10.04 2.95
N ALA A 60 -9.49 -10.46 2.86
CA ALA A 60 -8.83 -10.70 1.60
C ALA A 60 -9.46 -11.95 0.98
N THR A 61 -10.47 -11.77 0.14
CA THR A 61 -10.63 -12.64 -1.02
C THR A 61 -9.82 -12.01 -2.15
N PRO A 62 -8.54 -12.37 -2.32
CA PRO A 62 -7.91 -12.23 -3.62
C PRO A 62 -8.63 -13.20 -4.53
N GLU A 63 -9.73 -12.77 -5.16
CA GLU A 63 -10.16 -13.43 -6.38
C GLU A 63 -9.04 -13.18 -7.40
N THR A 64 -8.13 -14.16 -7.46
CA THR A 64 -7.66 -14.73 -8.72
C THR A 64 -7.48 -13.69 -9.84
N ILE A 65 -6.41 -12.91 -9.79
CA ILE A 65 -5.70 -12.54 -11.02
C ILE A 65 -4.92 -13.78 -11.47
N SER A 66 -5.64 -14.78 -11.97
CA SER A 66 -5.11 -15.71 -12.95
C SER A 66 -5.51 -15.16 -14.31
N GLU A 67 -4.51 -14.68 -15.05
CA GLU A 67 -4.61 -14.41 -16.48
C GLU A 67 -5.17 -15.64 -17.21
N ASP A 68 -6.21 -15.43 -18.02
CA ASP A 68 -6.55 -16.27 -19.19
C ASP A 68 -6.28 -15.45 -20.46
#